data_AF-A0A3D4UJH8-F1
#
_entry.id   AF-A0A3D4UJH8-F1
#
_cell.length_a   1.000
_cell.length_b   1.000
_cell.length_c   1.000
_cell.angle_alpha   90.00
_cell.angle_beta   90.00
_cell.angle_gamma   90.00
#
_symmetry.space_group_name_H-M   'P 1'
#
loop_
_entity.id
_entity.type
_entity.pdbx_description
1 polymer ?
#
loop_
_entity_poly.entity_id
_entity_poly.type
_entity_poly.pdbx_seq_one_letter_code
_entity_poly.pdbx_strand_id
1 'polypeptide(L)'
;VDSESVCYGSVPVDDPTIYPAYDRLLDIHQRAWSRLIETTRSADSAMLDRKVPWGNAPFPADALVVRMMMHMGTHAGQITDLRRGLGMPSAIS
;
A
#
# COMPACT_ATOMS: atom_id res chain seq x y z
N VAL A 1 8.90 -13.65 -5.30
CA VAL A 1 8.80 -12.61 -4.26
C VAL A 1 7.50 -12.88 -3.56
N ASP A 2 7.59 -13.24 -2.28
CA ASP A 2 6.46 -13.77 -1.50
C ASP A 2 5.30 -12.77 -1.46
N SER A 3 4.21 -13.10 -2.17
CA SER A 3 2.99 -12.30 -2.21
C SER A 3 2.21 -12.34 -0.89
N GLU A 4 2.66 -13.14 0.08
CA GLU A 4 2.05 -13.32 1.40
C GLU A 4 2.78 -12.57 2.52
N SER A 5 3.79 -11.74 2.19
CA SER A 5 4.48 -10.88 3.16
C SER A 5 3.63 -9.69 3.61
N VAL A 6 2.40 -9.94 4.05
CA VAL A 6 1.62 -9.04 4.90
C VAL A 6 1.91 -9.47 6.33
N CYS A 7 2.54 -8.61 7.13
CA CYS A 7 2.79 -8.87 8.56
C CYS A 7 1.47 -8.81 9.35
N TYR A 8 0.59 -9.79 9.15
CA TYR A 8 -0.61 -9.95 9.95
C TYR A 8 -0.24 -10.06 11.43
N GLY A 9 -0.89 -9.26 12.26
CA GLY A 9 -0.61 -9.20 13.70
C GLY A 9 0.60 -8.34 14.08
N SER A 10 1.16 -7.53 13.17
CA SER A 10 2.15 -6.53 13.55
C SER A 10 1.54 -5.53 14.53
N VAL A 11 2.21 -5.31 15.66
CA VAL A 11 1.86 -4.27 16.64
C VAL A 11 2.99 -3.23 16.63
N PRO A 12 2.68 -1.93 16.53
CA PRO A 12 3.70 -0.89 16.70
C PRO A 12 4.37 -1.05 18.05
N VAL A 13 5.69 -0.99 18.07
CA VAL A 13 6.49 -0.89 19.30
C VAL A 13 7.11 0.50 19.42
N ASP A 14 7.50 0.86 20.64
CA ASP A 14 8.03 2.18 20.99
C ASP A 14 9.43 2.46 20.44
N ASP A 15 10.20 1.43 20.08
CA ASP A 15 11.54 1.61 19.53
C ASP A 15 11.47 2.12 18.08
N PRO A 16 11.85 3.39 17.81
CA PRO A 16 11.77 3.93 16.45
C PRO A 16 12.86 3.36 15.53
N THR A 17 13.91 2.74 16.07
CA THR A 17 15.08 2.30 15.29
C THR A 17 14.83 1.05 14.45
N ILE A 18 13.74 0.31 14.74
CA ILE A 18 13.35 -0.87 13.96
C ILE A 18 12.65 -0.50 12.65
N TYR A 19 12.19 0.74 12.52
CA TYR A 19 11.49 1.20 11.32
C TYR A 19 12.48 1.86 10.35
N PRO A 20 12.29 1.69 9.03
CA PRO A 20 13.14 2.37 8.05
C PRO A 20 13.05 3.90 8.21
N ALA A 21 14.18 4.57 7.95
CA ALA A 21 14.22 6.03 7.89
C ALA A 21 13.26 6.57 6.80
N TYR A 22 12.86 7.84 6.94
CA TYR A 22 11.84 8.46 6.09
C TYR A 22 12.21 8.46 4.60
N ASP A 23 13.46 8.78 4.28
CA ASP A 23 14.01 8.75 2.91
C ASP A 23 13.89 7.35 2.30
N ARG A 24 14.19 6.32 3.10
CA ARG A 24 14.04 4.92 2.71
C ARG A 24 12.58 4.53 2.50
N LEU A 25 11.67 4.98 3.36
CA LEU A 25 10.23 4.75 3.20
C LEU A 25 9.71 5.38 1.90
N LEU A 26 10.13 6.62 1.61
CA LEU A 26 9.75 7.33 0.38
C LEU A 26 10.25 6.59 -0.87
N ASP A 27 11.50 6.15 -0.86
CA ASP A 27 12.11 5.39 -1.96
C ASP A 27 11.37 4.04 -2.18
N ILE A 28 11.05 3.30 -1.11
CA ILE A 28 10.24 2.07 -1.22
C ILE A 28 8.87 2.37 -1.83
N HIS A 29 8.19 3.40 -1.32
CA HIS A 29 6.86 3.78 -1.77
C HIS A 29 6.85 4.17 -3.26
N GLN A 30 7.79 5.01 -3.70
CA GLN A 30 7.90 5.43 -5.09
C GLN A 30 8.15 4.24 -6.01
N ARG A 31 9.11 3.37 -5.69
CA ARG A 31 9.42 2.19 -6.51
C ARG A 31 8.24 1.22 -6.59
N ALA A 32 7.51 1.02 -5.50
CA ALA A 32 6.31 0.18 -5.48
C ALA A 32 5.20 0.75 -6.39
N TRP A 33 4.94 2.04 -6.31
CA TRP A 33 3.94 2.70 -7.16
C TRP A 33 4.33 2.72 -8.64
N SER A 34 5.59 3.02 -8.97
CA SER A 34 6.08 2.96 -10.35
C SER A 34 5.87 1.57 -10.93
N ARG A 35 6.20 0.52 -10.16
CA ARG A 35 5.97 -0.87 -10.60
C ARG A 35 4.49 -1.18 -10.77
N LEU A 36 3.62 -0.76 -9.85
CA LEU A 36 2.18 -1.01 -9.95
C LEU A 36 1.58 -0.33 -11.18
N ILE A 37 1.92 0.94 -11.40
CA ILE A 37 1.44 1.74 -12.55
C ILE A 37 1.90 1.09 -13.85
N GLU A 38 3.19 0.76 -13.98
CA GLU A 38 3.74 0.18 -15.20
C GLU A 38 3.13 -1.19 -15.50
N THR A 39 3.00 -2.04 -14.47
CA THR A 39 2.39 -3.37 -14.63
C THR A 39 0.93 -3.25 -15.04
N THR A 40 0.18 -2.33 -14.44
CA THR A 40 -1.25 -2.15 -14.75
C THR A 40 -1.46 -1.58 -16.15
N ARG A 41 -0.60 -0.65 -16.60
CA ARG A 41 -0.67 -0.06 -17.94
C ARG A 41 -0.33 -1.04 -19.06
N SER A 42 0.57 -1.97 -18.80
CA SER A 42 1.00 -2.99 -19.75
C SER A 42 0.14 -4.27 -19.72
N ALA A 43 -0.77 -4.39 -18.77
CA ALA A 43 -1.67 -5.54 -18.66
C ALA A 43 -2.77 -5.49 -19.74
N ASP A 44 -3.00 -6.63 -20.39
CA ASP A 44 -4.21 -6.83 -21.19
C ASP A 44 -5.40 -7.24 -20.31
N SER A 45 -6.60 -7.30 -20.91
CA SER A 45 -7.82 -7.70 -20.18
C SER A 45 -7.71 -9.08 -19.56
N ALA A 46 -7.07 -10.04 -20.24
CA ALA A 46 -6.93 -11.41 -19.72
C ALA A 46 -6.03 -11.46 -18.48
N MET A 47 -4.98 -10.63 -18.44
CA MET A 47 -4.12 -10.46 -17.27
C MET A 47 -4.88 -9.86 -16.08
N LEU A 48 -5.75 -8.88 -16.34
CA LEU A 48 -6.58 -8.23 -15.33
C LEU A 48 -7.66 -9.16 -14.76
N ASP A 49 -8.26 -10.01 -15.59
CA ASP A 49 -9.26 -10.99 -15.18
C ASP A 49 -8.67 -12.21 -14.46
N ARG A 50 -7.35 -12.41 -14.58
CA ARG A 50 -6.66 -13.56 -13.99
C ARG A 50 -6.86 -13.59 -12.48
N LYS A 51 -7.31 -14.74 -11.98
CA LYS A 51 -7.41 -15.03 -10.55
C LYS A 51 -6.01 -15.14 -9.94
N VAL A 52 -5.71 -14.28 -9.00
CA VAL A 52 -4.46 -14.24 -8.23
C VAL A 52 -4.75 -14.73 -6.80
N PRO A 53 -3.95 -15.68 -6.27
CA PRO A 53 -4.05 -16.07 -4.87
C PRO A 53 -3.83 -14.88 -3.94
N TRP A 54 -4.76 -14.63 -3.01
CA TRP A 54 -4.63 -13.55 -2.04
C TRP A 54 -5.42 -13.84 -0.75
N GLY A 55 -4.71 -14.08 0.36
CA GLY A 55 -5.35 -14.51 1.61
C GLY A 55 -6.07 -15.85 1.45
N ASN A 56 -7.32 -15.94 1.92
CA ASN A 56 -8.07 -17.20 1.94
C ASN A 56 -8.81 -17.53 0.62
N ALA A 57 -8.77 -16.64 -0.38
CA ALA A 57 -9.49 -16.84 -1.64
C ALA A 57 -8.76 -16.19 -2.83
N PRO A 58 -8.92 -16.72 -4.05
CA PRO A 58 -8.38 -16.06 -5.24
C PRO A 58 -9.26 -14.87 -5.67
N PHE A 59 -8.63 -13.77 -6.07
CA PHE A 59 -9.30 -12.56 -6.56
C PHE A 59 -8.85 -12.20 -7.98
N PRO A 60 -9.72 -11.62 -8.82
CA PRO A 60 -9.28 -10.95 -10.05
C PRO A 60 -8.15 -9.94 -9.79
N ALA A 61 -7.21 -9.81 -10.71
CA ALA A 61 -6.07 -8.91 -10.55
C ALA A 61 -6.51 -7.45 -10.53
N ASP A 62 -7.50 -7.06 -11.34
CA ASP A 62 -8.08 -5.71 -11.35
C ASP A 62 -8.69 -5.32 -9.98
N ALA A 63 -9.41 -6.24 -9.35
CA ALA A 63 -9.98 -6.04 -8.02
C ALA A 63 -8.88 -5.78 -6.98
N LEU A 64 -7.72 -6.45 -7.10
CA LEU A 64 -6.57 -6.20 -6.23
C LEU A 64 -5.90 -4.84 -6.49
N VAL A 65 -5.85 -4.39 -7.75
CA VAL A 65 -5.36 -3.05 -8.11
C VAL A 65 -6.25 -1.97 -7.50
N VAL A 66 -7.58 -2.08 -7.67
CA VAL A 66 -8.56 -1.14 -7.08
C VAL A 66 -8.46 -1.15 -5.56
N ARG A 67 -8.34 -2.33 -4.95
CA ARG A 67 -8.15 -2.47 -3.50
C ARG A 67 -6.92 -1.71 -3.02
N MET A 68 -5.80 -1.74 -3.74
CA MET A 68 -4.59 -1.01 -3.35
C MET A 68 -4.82 0.51 -3.32
N MET A 69 -5.53 1.06 -4.31
CA MET A 69 -5.89 2.48 -4.34
C MET A 69 -6.73 2.87 -3.12
N MET A 70 -7.77 2.08 -2.81
CA MET A 70 -8.64 2.32 -1.66
C MET A 70 -7.88 2.20 -0.33
N HIS A 71 -7.06 1.17 -0.18
CA HIS A 71 -6.25 0.93 1.02
C HIS A 71 -5.32 2.11 1.32
N MET A 72 -4.61 2.61 0.30
CA MET A 72 -3.73 3.77 0.44
C MET A 72 -4.52 5.05 0.76
N GLY A 73 -5.69 5.24 0.15
CA GLY A 73 -6.58 6.36 0.47
C GLY A 73 -7.06 6.34 1.93
N THR A 74 -7.45 5.17 2.46
CA THR A 74 -7.85 5.01 3.86
C THR A 74 -6.71 5.40 4.82
N HIS A 75 -5.49 4.92 4.58
CA HIS A 75 -4.35 5.25 5.43
C HIS A 75 -3.94 6.72 5.32
N ALA A 76 -4.01 7.32 4.14
CA ALA A 76 -3.77 8.75 3.96
C ALA A 76 -4.79 9.61 4.76
N GLY A 77 -6.05 9.18 4.81
CA GLY A 77 -7.07 9.79 5.66
C GLY A 77 -6.73 9.71 7.16
N GLN A 78 -6.35 8.51 7.64
CA GLN A 78 -5.93 8.32 9.04
C GLN A 78 -4.74 9.21 9.42
N ILE A 79 -3.72 9.30 8.56
CA ILE A 79 -2.57 10.19 8.77
C ILE A 79 -3.00 11.66 8.82
N THR A 80 -3.93 12.05 7.95
CA THR A 80 -4.45 13.42 7.93
C THR A 80 -5.15 13.79 9.23
N ASP A 81 -5.98 12.89 9.77
CA ASP A 81 -6.65 13.10 11.05
C ASP A 81 -5.67 13.13 12.23
N LEU A 82 -4.66 12.24 12.25
CA LEU A 82 -3.59 12.27 13.26
C LEU A 82 -2.83 13.59 13.25
N ARG A 83 -2.46 14.09 12.07
CA ARG A 83 -1.78 15.38 11.92
C ARG A 83 -2.64 16.54 12.41
N ARG A 84 -3.95 16.52 12.10
CA ARG A 84 -4.89 17.51 12.63
C ARG A 84 -4.93 17.48 14.16
N GLY A 85 -4.98 16.29 14.77
CA GLY A 85 -4.97 16.12 16.22
C GLY A 85 -3.68 16.65 16.88
N LEU A 86 -2.56 16.63 16.16
CA LEU A 86 -1.26 17.15 16.60
C LEU A 86 -1.03 18.64 16.26
N GLY A 87 -2.03 19.33 15.70
CA GLY A 87 -1.88 20.73 15.27
C GLY A 87 -0.94 20.93 14.08
N MET A 88 -0.65 19.85 13.33
CA MET A 88 0.20 19.89 12.14
C MET A 88 -0.62 20.25 10.89
N PRO A 89 0.00 20.86 9.86
CA PRO A 89 -0.64 21.05 8.56
C PRO A 89 -1.11 19.72 7.96
N SER A 90 -2.19 19.76 7.17
CA SER A 90 -2.75 18.58 6.49
C SER A 90 -1.68 17.82 5.69
N ALA A 91 -1.79 16.49 5.63
CA ALA A 91 -0.96 15.66 4.74
C ALA A 91 -1.50 15.62 3.30
N ILE A 92 -2.77 15.96 3.11
CA ILE A 92 -3.43 16.03 1.81
C ILE A 92 -3.87 17.49 1.63
N SER A 93 -3.27 18.18 0.65
CA SER A 93 -3.59 19.56 0.31
C SER A 93 -4.75 19.63 -0.68
#